data_AF-A0A352JAQ9-F1
#
_entry.id   AF-A0A352JAQ9-F1
#
_cell.length_a   1.000
_cell.length_b   1.000
_cell.length_c   1.000
_cell.angle_alpha   90.00
_cell.angle_beta   90.00
_cell.angle_gamma   90.00
#
_symmetry.space_group_name_H-M   'P 1'
#
loop_
_entity.id
_entity.type
_entity.pdbx_description
1 polymer ?
#
loop_
_entity_poly.entity_id
_entity_poly.type
_entity_poly.pdbx_seq_one_letter_code
_entity_poly.pdbx_strand_id
1 'polypeptide(L)'
;KIDASGLTGGGTVLVGGNLQGKGIQPNAVRTFVDSSSMINVSAILNGNGGKAIIWADQLSRFFGNIFSNGGSVSGDGGFVEVSGKEYLIYRGNV
;
A
#
# COMPACT_ATOMS: atom_id res chain seq x y z
N LYS A 1 -0.38 -3.64 -12.11
CA LYS A 1 -1.41 -4.02 -11.11
C LYS A 1 -0.78 -5.01 -10.13
N ILE A 2 -0.97 -4.81 -8.83
CA ILE A 2 -0.69 -5.79 -7.77
C ILE A 2 -2.04 -6.13 -7.12
N ASP A 3 -2.35 -7.41 -7.01
CA ASP A 3 -3.58 -7.88 -6.38
C ASP A 3 -3.23 -8.87 -5.26
N ALA A 4 -3.47 -8.43 -4.03
CA ALA A 4 -3.33 -9.19 -2.81
C ALA A 4 -4.66 -9.16 -2.04
N SER A 5 -5.79 -9.04 -2.75
CA SER A 5 -7.11 -9.19 -2.14
C SER A 5 -7.36 -10.64 -1.72
N GLY A 6 -8.21 -10.84 -0.72
CA GLY A 6 -8.49 -12.18 -0.18
C GLY A 6 -9.91 -12.33 0.34
N LEU A 7 -10.41 -13.58 0.39
CA LEU A 7 -11.81 -13.86 0.71
C LEU A 7 -12.19 -13.44 2.14
N THR A 8 -11.28 -13.70 3.10
CA THR A 8 -11.50 -13.52 4.54
C THR A 8 -10.53 -12.51 5.18
N GLY A 9 -9.92 -11.65 4.36
CA GLY A 9 -8.90 -10.68 4.78
C GLY A 9 -8.00 -10.26 3.63
N GLY A 10 -7.54 -9.02 3.64
CA GLY A 10 -6.57 -8.52 2.67
C GLY A 10 -5.13 -8.91 2.98
N GLY A 11 -4.30 -9.03 1.93
CA GLY A 11 -2.88 -9.37 2.03
C GLY A 11 -1.98 -8.19 2.39
N THR A 12 -0.66 -8.40 2.31
CA THR A 12 0.34 -7.34 2.54
C THR A 12 1.15 -7.07 1.27
N VAL A 13 1.30 -5.80 0.91
CA VAL A 13 2.15 -5.32 -0.17
C VAL A 13 3.14 -4.30 0.38
N LEU A 14 4.44 -4.51 0.10
CA LEU A 14 5.54 -3.62 0.48
C LEU A 14 6.26 -3.18 -0.80
N VAL A 15 6.28 -1.87 -1.08
CA VAL A 15 6.95 -1.28 -2.25
C VAL A 15 8.02 -0.32 -1.77
N GLY A 16 9.27 -0.62 -2.10
CA GLY A 16 10.42 0.24 -1.77
C GLY A 16 10.84 0.26 -0.30
N GLY A 17 10.16 -0.49 0.57
CA GLY A 17 10.55 -0.63 1.98
C GLY A 17 9.38 -1.12 2.82
N ASN A 18 9.61 -1.19 4.12
CA ASN A 18 8.59 -1.55 5.10
C ASN A 18 8.20 -0.30 5.91
N LEU A 19 7.28 -0.45 6.87
CA LEU A 19 6.69 0.63 7.67
C LEU A 19 7.78 1.59 8.17
N GLN A 20 7.70 2.86 7.80
CA GLN A 20 8.69 3.89 8.16
C GLN A 20 10.15 3.55 7.78
N GLY A 21 10.36 2.70 6.77
CA GLY A 21 11.67 2.20 6.37
C GLY A 21 12.33 1.27 7.39
N LYS A 22 11.55 0.71 8.32
CA LYS A 22 12.03 -0.19 9.38
C LYS A 22 11.75 -1.64 9.01
N GLY A 23 12.70 -2.52 9.29
CA GLY A 23 12.56 -3.96 9.09
C GLY A 23 13.74 -4.55 8.34
N ILE A 24 13.59 -5.81 7.92
CA ILE A 24 14.64 -6.55 7.22
C ILE A 24 14.64 -6.29 5.71
N GLN A 25 13.55 -5.72 5.18
CA GLN A 25 13.43 -5.42 3.76
C GLN A 25 14.35 -4.25 3.39
N PRO A 26 15.06 -4.33 2.26
CA PRO A 26 15.87 -3.22 1.80
C PRO A 26 14.97 -2.02 1.46
N ASN A 27 15.48 -0.82 1.76
CA ASN A 27 14.82 0.42 1.40
C ASN A 27 15.33 0.90 0.03
N ALA A 28 14.39 1.29 -0.83
CA ALA A 28 14.69 1.97 -2.06
C ALA A 28 15.09 3.42 -1.76
N VAL A 29 16.11 3.93 -2.46
CA VAL A 29 16.44 5.36 -2.42
C VAL A 29 15.29 6.18 -3.00
N ARG A 30 14.65 5.69 -4.08
CA ARG A 30 13.51 6.33 -4.72
C ARG A 30 12.44 5.32 -5.11
N THR A 31 11.19 5.70 -4.91
CA THR A 31 10.03 4.91 -5.32
C THR A 31 9.12 5.76 -6.20
N PHE A 32 8.68 5.20 -7.33
CA PHE A 32 7.75 5.85 -8.25
C PHE A 32 6.60 4.90 -8.55
N VAL A 33 5.39 5.33 -8.20
CA VAL A 33 4.14 4.65 -8.53
C VAL A 33 3.36 5.57 -9.46
N ASP A 34 3.25 5.18 -10.73
CA ASP A 34 2.58 5.98 -11.77
C ASP A 34 1.05 5.98 -11.61
N SER A 35 0.35 6.83 -12.37
CA SER A 35 -1.10 7.02 -12.24
C SER A 35 -1.96 5.85 -12.74
N SER A 36 -1.41 4.96 -13.56
CA SER A 36 -2.09 3.75 -14.03
C SER A 36 -1.90 2.56 -13.08
N SER A 37 -1.01 2.69 -12.09
CA SER A 37 -0.75 1.65 -11.11
C SER A 37 -1.92 1.47 -10.14
N MET A 38 -2.27 0.21 -9.89
CA MET A 38 -3.30 -0.21 -8.93
C MET A 38 -2.73 -1.27 -7.98
N ILE A 39 -2.97 -1.09 -6.69
CA ILE A 39 -2.61 -2.02 -5.62
C ILE A 39 -3.89 -2.35 -4.85
N ASN A 40 -4.35 -3.59 -4.92
CA ASN A 40 -5.52 -4.03 -4.18
C ASN A 40 -5.10 -4.94 -3.02
N VAL A 41 -5.38 -4.51 -1.80
CA VAL A 41 -5.22 -5.28 -0.56
C VAL A 41 -6.56 -5.42 0.16
N SER A 42 -7.70 -5.36 -0.53
CA SER A 42 -9.02 -5.44 0.11
C SER A 42 -9.38 -6.87 0.54
N ALA A 43 -10.25 -6.99 1.55
CA ALA A 43 -11.00 -8.22 1.77
C ALA A 43 -12.23 -8.28 0.84
N ILE A 44 -12.64 -9.47 0.41
CA ILE A 44 -13.75 -9.66 -0.53
C ILE A 44 -15.07 -9.87 0.21
N LEU A 45 -15.16 -10.86 1.11
CA LEU A 45 -16.43 -11.24 1.76
C LEU A 45 -16.46 -10.86 3.24
N ASN A 46 -15.55 -11.42 4.03
CA ASN A 46 -15.42 -11.13 5.46
C ASN A 46 -13.99 -10.69 5.77
N GLY A 47 -13.79 -10.00 6.89
CA GLY A 47 -12.46 -9.65 7.39
C GLY A 47 -11.95 -8.29 6.91
N ASN A 48 -10.86 -7.87 7.52
CA ASN A 48 -10.34 -6.51 7.34
C ASN A 48 -9.55 -6.38 6.05
N GLY A 49 -9.53 -5.17 5.51
CA GLY A 49 -8.56 -4.78 4.51
C GLY A 49 -7.13 -5.04 4.99
N GLY A 50 -6.26 -5.30 4.03
CA GLY A 50 -4.87 -5.65 4.22
C GLY A 50 -3.98 -4.44 4.42
N LYS A 51 -2.69 -4.64 4.15
CA LYS A 51 -1.65 -3.63 4.40
C LYS A 51 -0.92 -3.26 3.12
N ALA A 52 -0.81 -1.98 2.82
CA ALA A 52 0.04 -1.48 1.73
C ALA A 52 1.03 -0.45 2.28
N ILE A 53 2.33 -0.65 2.03
CA ILE A 53 3.39 0.30 2.38
C ILE A 53 4.13 0.72 1.12
N ILE A 54 4.19 2.03 0.87
CA ILE A 54 5.01 2.65 -0.16
C ILE A 54 6.06 3.51 0.54
N TRP A 55 7.33 3.15 0.41
CA TRP A 55 8.45 3.79 1.11
C TRP A 55 9.57 4.20 0.15
N ALA A 56 10.31 5.24 0.52
CA ALA A 56 11.63 5.54 -0.04
C ALA A 56 12.50 6.34 0.95
N ASP A 57 13.81 6.11 0.94
CA ASP A 57 14.77 6.82 1.79
C ASP A 57 15.04 8.26 1.34
N GLN A 58 14.88 8.58 0.05
CA GLN A 58 15.02 9.94 -0.47
C GLN A 58 13.70 10.47 -1.00
N LEU A 59 13.14 9.86 -2.04
CA LEU A 59 11.96 10.41 -2.73
C LEU A 59 10.94 9.33 -3.05
N SER A 60 9.73 9.51 -2.51
CA SER A 60 8.55 8.74 -2.90
C SER A 60 7.63 9.61 -3.77
N ARG A 61 7.30 9.14 -4.97
CA ARG A 61 6.34 9.77 -5.86
C ARG A 61 5.18 8.82 -6.10
N PHE A 62 4.01 9.19 -5.60
CA PHE A 62 2.81 8.36 -5.64
C PHE A 62 1.68 9.05 -6.40
N PHE A 63 1.31 8.47 -7.53
CA PHE A 63 0.22 8.91 -8.40
C PHE A 63 -0.86 7.84 -8.59
N GLY A 64 -0.63 6.61 -8.10
CA GLY A 64 -1.49 5.46 -8.35
C GLY A 64 -2.70 5.37 -7.41
N ASN A 65 -3.32 4.19 -7.39
CA ASN A 65 -4.52 3.89 -6.60
C ASN A 65 -4.27 2.68 -5.70
N ILE A 66 -4.59 2.80 -4.42
CA ILE A 66 -4.58 1.70 -3.45
C ILE A 66 -6.02 1.43 -3.02
N PHE A 67 -6.40 0.16 -2.89
CA PHE A 67 -7.68 -0.25 -2.34
C PHE A 67 -7.44 -1.12 -1.11
N SER A 68 -7.96 -0.70 0.06
CA SER A 68 -7.84 -1.44 1.32
C SER A 68 -9.20 -1.64 2.01
N ASN A 69 -10.24 -1.95 1.24
CA ASN A 69 -11.59 -2.08 1.79
C ASN A 69 -11.71 -3.33 2.70
N GLY A 70 -12.57 -3.23 3.72
CA GLY A 70 -13.07 -4.39 4.44
C GLY A 70 -14.01 -5.24 3.57
N GLY A 71 -14.31 -6.46 4.02
CA GLY A 71 -15.17 -7.38 3.29
C GLY A 71 -16.59 -6.87 3.15
N SER A 72 -17.29 -7.28 2.08
CA SER A 72 -18.65 -6.79 1.78
C SER A 72 -19.71 -7.16 2.84
N VAL A 73 -19.45 -8.20 3.65
CA VAL A 73 -20.34 -8.66 4.73
C VAL A 73 -19.88 -8.13 6.07
N SER A 74 -18.57 -8.14 6.34
CA SER A 74 -17.99 -7.68 7.60
C SER A 74 -16.51 -7.37 7.48
N GLY A 75 -16.02 -6.52 8.38
CA GLY A 75 -14.61 -6.15 8.51
C GLY A 75 -14.36 -4.66 8.26
N ASP A 76 -13.25 -4.19 8.82
CA ASP A 76 -12.82 -2.80 8.71
C ASP A 76 -11.91 -2.57 7.49
N GLY A 77 -11.69 -1.30 7.15
CA GLY A 77 -10.62 -0.92 6.23
C GLY A 77 -9.24 -1.37 6.71
N GLY A 78 -8.32 -1.50 5.77
CA GLY A 78 -6.94 -1.88 6.01
C GLY A 78 -6.02 -0.69 6.32
N PHE A 79 -4.74 -0.98 6.46
CA PHE A 79 -3.72 0.02 6.75
C PHE A 79 -2.90 0.38 5.51
N VAL A 80 -2.77 1.68 5.24
CA VAL A 80 -1.96 2.18 4.12
C VAL A 80 -0.98 3.24 4.61
N GLU A 81 0.31 3.07 4.29
CA GLU A 81 1.32 4.12 4.40
C GLU A 81 1.86 4.46 3.02
N VAL A 82 1.87 5.75 2.69
CA VAL A 82 2.62 6.30 1.55
C VAL A 82 3.51 7.40 2.08
N SER A 83 4.82 7.16 2.06
CA SER A 83 5.79 8.05 2.71
C SER A 83 7.13 8.05 1.96
N GLY A 84 7.90 9.10 2.19
CA GLY A 84 9.31 9.19 1.83
C GLY A 84 10.04 9.88 2.97
N LYS A 85 11.22 9.40 3.33
CA LYS A 85 11.96 9.90 4.49
C LYS A 85 12.40 11.36 4.34
N GLU A 86 12.83 11.76 3.14
CA GLU A 86 13.16 13.17 2.85
C GLU A 86 12.03 13.88 2.10
N TYR A 87 11.51 13.29 1.02
CA TYR A 87 10.50 13.92 0.16
C TYR A 87 9.36 12.96 -0.21
N LEU A 88 8.13 13.48 -0.18
CA LEU A 88 6.94 12.84 -0.70
C LEU A 88 6.23 13.75 -1.71
N ILE A 89 5.96 13.22 -2.91
CA ILE A 89 4.98 13.79 -3.82
C ILE A 89 3.78 12.85 -3.84
N TYR A 90 2.65 13.32 -3.32
CA TYR A 90 1.41 12.57 -3.25
C TYR A 90 0.34 13.22 -4.13
N ARG A 91 -0.14 12.50 -5.14
CA ARG A 91 -1.26 12.90 -6.01
C ARG A 91 -2.12 11.69 -6.43
N GLY A 92 -2.02 10.58 -5.71
CA GLY A 92 -2.80 9.37 -5.94
C GLY A 92 -4.01 9.26 -5.01
N ASN A 93 -4.64 8.08 -5.01
CA ASN A 93 -5.82 7.77 -4.20
C ASN A 93 -5.60 6.54 -3.31
N VAL A 94 -6.27 6.54 -2.15
CA VAL A 94 -6.40 5.42 -1.21
C VAL A 94 -7.86 5.30 -0.84
#